data_AF-A0A0G1YQL7-F1
#
_entry.id   AF-A0A0G1YQL7-F1
#
_cell.length_a   1.000
_cell.length_b   1.000
_cell.length_c   1.000
_cell.angle_alpha   90.00
_cell.angle_beta   90.00
_cell.angle_gamma   90.00
#
_symmetry.space_group_name_H-M   'P 1'
#
loop_
_entity.id
_entity.type
_entity.pdbx_description
1 polymer ?
#
loop_
_entity_poly.entity_id
_entity_poly.type
_entity_poly.pdbx_seq_one_letter_code
_entity_poly.pdbx_strand_id
1 'polypeptide(L)'
;MIAKTITDQHARMLLDKGREDGVEVGMGVVVQDHVLVGRVERVEARRALVQLITDREFRVTSTLSTQQLVGVSEGARGALLRLNFIPQEAVVEVGMTVHTAGLEPRMAGGLLLGVITGVEEEPNAPFQIATIEPIVDARLLTHVAVIKSAEL
;
A
#
# COMPACT_ATOMS: atom_id res chain seq x y z
N MET A 1 13.09 -16.19 5.75
CA MET A 1 14.25 -15.35 5.39
C MET A 1 13.78 -14.31 4.39
N ILE A 2 14.06 -13.04 4.67
CA ILE A 2 13.69 -11.92 3.81
C ILE A 2 14.97 -11.30 3.24
N ALA A 3 15.02 -11.06 1.92
CA ALA A 3 16.03 -10.20 1.31
C ALA A 3 15.36 -8.93 0.77
N LYS A 4 16.06 -7.79 0.74
CA LYS A 4 15.47 -6.50 0.34
C LYS A 4 16.39 -5.77 -0.62
N THR A 5 15.79 -5.17 -1.64
CA THR A 5 16.47 -4.23 -2.54
C THR A 5 15.63 -2.96 -2.55
N ILE A 6 16.14 -1.90 -1.92
CA ILE A 6 15.42 -0.62 -1.80
C ILE A 6 16.32 0.46 -2.39
N THR A 7 15.90 0.96 -3.55
CA THR A 7 16.48 2.11 -4.25
C THR A 7 15.45 3.23 -4.30
N ASP A 8 15.87 4.45 -4.65
CA ASP A 8 14.96 5.61 -4.74
C ASP A 8 13.86 5.47 -5.81
N GLN A 9 14.01 4.52 -6.75
CA GLN A 9 13.05 4.26 -7.82
C GLN A 9 12.32 2.93 -7.64
N HIS A 10 13.04 1.89 -7.22
CA HIS A 10 12.51 0.54 -7.06
C HIS A 10 12.71 0.02 -5.64
N ALA A 11 11.60 -0.35 -4.99
CA ALA A 11 11.56 -0.91 -3.66
C ALA A 11 10.91 -2.30 -3.70
N ARG A 12 11.72 -3.34 -3.45
CA ARG A 12 11.32 -4.74 -3.51
C ARG A 12 11.77 -5.53 -2.27
N MET A 13 10.99 -6.54 -1.93
CA MET A 13 11.28 -7.50 -0.87
C MET A 13 11.12 -8.92 -1.40
N LEU A 14 12.07 -9.81 -1.12
CA LEU A 14 12.02 -11.22 -1.47
C LEU A 14 11.62 -12.03 -0.24
N LEU A 15 10.62 -12.89 -0.40
CA LEU A 15 10.16 -13.85 0.59
C LEU A 15 10.68 -15.25 0.26
N ASP A 16 10.94 -16.06 1.28
CA ASP A 16 11.28 -17.49 1.18
C ASP A 16 10.04 -18.40 1.16
N LYS A 17 8.91 -17.84 0.74
CA LYS A 17 7.62 -18.50 0.57
C LYS A 17 7.12 -18.24 -0.83
N GLY A 18 6.55 -19.27 -1.46
CA GLY A 18 6.15 -19.22 -2.87
C GLY A 18 4.83 -19.92 -3.13
N ARG A 19 4.65 -20.37 -4.38
CA ARG A 19 3.43 -21.05 -4.83
C ARG A 19 3.14 -22.32 -4.03
N GLU A 20 4.17 -23.06 -3.62
CA GLU A 20 4.02 -24.27 -2.79
C GLU A 20 3.43 -23.96 -1.40
N ASP A 21 3.58 -22.71 -0.93
CA ASP A 21 3.01 -22.22 0.32
C ASP A 21 1.65 -21.50 0.12
N GLY A 22 1.11 -21.53 -1.10
CA GLY A 22 -0.17 -20.90 -1.44
C GLY A 22 -0.11 -19.39 -1.67
N VAL A 23 1.08 -18.83 -1.92
CA VAL A 23 1.27 -17.43 -2.31
C VAL A 23 0.89 -17.25 -3.78
N GLU A 24 0.13 -16.20 -4.07
CA GLU A 24 -0.27 -15.83 -5.43
C GLU A 24 0.06 -14.36 -5.73
N VAL A 25 0.25 -14.05 -7.01
CA VAL A 25 0.44 -12.68 -7.48
C VAL A 25 -0.79 -11.84 -7.11
N GLY A 26 -0.55 -10.63 -6.62
CA GLY A 26 -1.59 -9.69 -6.20
C GLY A 26 -1.97 -9.76 -4.73
N MET A 27 -1.54 -10.79 -3.99
CA MET A 27 -1.82 -10.89 -2.54
C MET A 27 -1.14 -9.76 -1.75
N GLY A 28 -1.84 -9.28 -0.72
CA GLY A 28 -1.33 -8.29 0.23
C GLY A 28 -0.28 -8.89 1.16
N VAL A 29 0.78 -8.13 1.41
CA VAL A 29 1.83 -8.46 2.37
C VAL A 29 1.75 -7.48 3.52
N VAL A 30 1.57 -7.98 4.73
CA VAL A 30 1.24 -7.19 5.92
C VAL A 30 2.15 -7.52 7.10
N VAL A 31 2.09 -6.67 8.12
CA VAL A 31 2.60 -6.94 9.47
C VAL A 31 1.46 -6.90 10.48
N GLN A 32 1.79 -6.77 11.78
CA GLN A 32 0.81 -6.66 12.87
C GLN A 32 -0.22 -5.57 12.58
N ASP A 33 -1.42 -5.71 13.15
CA ASP A 33 -2.52 -4.74 13.05
C ASP A 33 -2.96 -4.42 11.61
N HIS A 34 -2.81 -5.39 10.69
CA HIS A 34 -3.23 -5.30 9.29
C HIS A 34 -2.56 -4.16 8.51
N VAL A 35 -1.35 -3.76 8.91
CA VAL A 35 -0.58 -2.74 8.20
C VAL A 35 0.00 -3.32 6.91
N LEU A 36 -0.33 -2.71 5.78
CA LEU A 36 0.15 -3.07 4.46
C LEU A 36 1.63 -2.66 4.30
N VAL A 37 2.45 -3.60 3.83
CA VAL A 37 3.87 -3.40 3.51
C VAL A 37 4.10 -3.42 2.00
N GLY A 38 3.31 -4.21 1.29
CA GLY A 38 3.42 -4.32 -0.16
C GLY A 38 2.45 -5.32 -0.76
N ARG A 39 2.66 -5.63 -2.05
CA ARG A 39 1.88 -6.59 -2.82
C ARG A 39 2.81 -7.58 -3.50
N VAL A 40 2.43 -8.85 -3.51
CA VAL A 40 3.15 -9.88 -4.26
C VAL A 40 3.11 -9.55 -5.77
N GLU A 41 4.28 -9.32 -6.36
CA GLU A 41 4.45 -8.95 -7.76
C GLU A 41 4.75 -10.19 -8.62
N ARG A 42 5.60 -11.09 -8.12
CA ARG A 42 6.01 -12.32 -8.82
C ARG A 42 6.09 -13.48 -7.83
N VAL A 43 5.75 -14.68 -8.30
CA VAL A 43 5.79 -15.90 -7.49
C VAL A 43 6.54 -17.00 -8.24
N GLU A 44 7.48 -17.63 -7.54
CA GLU A 44 8.18 -18.85 -7.92
C GLU A 44 7.74 -20.01 -7.01
N ALA A 45 8.26 -21.22 -7.20
CA ALA A 45 7.85 -22.40 -6.42
C ALA A 45 7.99 -22.17 -4.90
N ARG A 46 9.13 -21.63 -4.47
CA ARG A 46 9.51 -21.47 -3.04
C ARG A 46 9.90 -20.05 -2.66
N ARG A 47 9.67 -19.08 -3.54
CA ARG A 47 10.03 -17.68 -3.34
C ARG A 47 8.97 -16.77 -3.95
N ALA A 48 8.87 -15.56 -3.43
CA ALA A 48 8.00 -14.53 -3.99
C ALA A 48 8.68 -13.17 -3.90
N LEU A 49 8.52 -12.37 -4.95
CA LEU A 49 8.96 -10.99 -5.00
C LEU A 49 7.77 -10.09 -4.68
N VAL A 50 7.99 -9.16 -3.76
CA VAL A 50 7.00 -8.21 -3.25
C VAL A 50 7.39 -6.81 -3.68
N GLN A 51 6.45 -6.11 -4.30
CA GLN A 51 6.50 -4.67 -4.53
C GLN A 51 6.07 -3.95 -3.25
N LEU A 52 6.95 -3.13 -2.69
CA LEU A 52 6.66 -2.38 -1.47
C LEU A 52 5.72 -1.20 -1.76
N ILE A 53 4.93 -0.76 -0.77
CA ILE A 53 4.00 0.37 -0.95
C ILE A 53 4.71 1.69 -1.28
N THR A 54 5.98 1.81 -0.91
CA THR A 54 6.86 2.96 -1.17
C THR A 54 7.50 2.93 -2.55
N ASP A 55 7.24 1.89 -3.34
CA ASP A 55 7.75 1.78 -4.71
C ASP A 55 7.00 2.74 -5.65
N ARG A 56 7.69 3.42 -6.56
CA ARG A 56 7.06 4.43 -7.44
C ARG A 56 6.01 3.86 -8.39
N GLU A 57 6.09 2.56 -8.69
CA GLU A 57 5.11 1.87 -9.54
C GLU A 57 4.01 1.21 -8.72
N PHE A 58 4.08 1.26 -7.39
CA PHE A 58 3.02 0.75 -6.54
C PHE A 58 1.78 1.61 -6.69
N ARG A 59 0.63 0.95 -6.90
CA ARG A 59 -0.69 1.57 -6.98
C ARG A 59 -1.72 0.67 -6.33
N VAL A 60 -2.58 1.25 -5.50
CA VAL A 60 -3.71 0.57 -4.88
C VAL A 60 -4.86 1.55 -4.62
N THR A 61 -6.08 1.09 -4.88
CA THR A 61 -7.30 1.79 -4.50
C THR A 61 -7.38 1.89 -2.99
N SER A 62 -7.65 3.09 -2.50
CA SER A 62 -7.58 3.40 -1.08
C SER A 62 -8.74 4.27 -0.65
N THR A 63 -9.09 4.16 0.63
CA THR A 63 -10.19 4.86 1.28
C THR A 63 -9.74 5.46 2.60
N LEU A 64 -10.47 6.48 3.04
CA LEU A 64 -10.27 7.11 4.35
C LEU A 64 -11.22 6.48 5.37
N SER A 65 -10.76 6.30 6.60
CA SER A 65 -11.55 5.59 7.63
C SER A 65 -12.91 6.23 7.94
N THR A 66 -13.10 7.52 7.63
CA THR A 66 -14.32 8.28 7.93
C THR A 66 -15.23 8.53 6.73
N GLN A 67 -14.82 8.16 5.51
CA GLN A 67 -15.55 8.48 4.28
C GLN A 67 -15.56 7.30 3.31
N GLN A 68 -16.66 7.10 2.60
CA GLN A 68 -16.70 6.23 1.41
C GLN A 68 -16.05 6.94 0.21
N LEU A 69 -14.86 7.46 0.40
CA LEU A 69 -14.06 8.11 -0.62
C LEU A 69 -13.08 7.09 -1.18
N VAL A 70 -13.06 6.91 -2.50
CA VAL A 70 -12.09 6.02 -3.15
C VAL A 70 -11.11 6.88 -3.96
N GLY A 71 -9.86 6.90 -3.53
CA GLY A 71 -8.73 7.46 -4.27
C GLY A 71 -7.74 6.38 -4.69
N VAL A 72 -6.62 6.80 -5.26
CA VAL A 72 -5.50 5.90 -5.62
C VAL A 72 -4.25 6.30 -4.87
N SER A 73 -3.78 5.42 -4.00
CA SER A 73 -2.50 5.58 -3.32
C SER A 73 -1.37 5.07 -4.21
N GLU A 74 -0.35 5.91 -4.40
CA GLU A 74 0.82 5.64 -5.23
C GLU A 74 2.09 5.87 -4.42
N GLY A 75 3.11 5.03 -4.60
CA GLY A 75 4.41 5.26 -3.96
C GLY A 75 5.07 6.52 -4.51
N ALA A 76 5.67 7.30 -3.61
CA ALA A 76 6.26 8.60 -3.91
C ALA A 76 7.73 8.66 -3.44
N ARG A 77 8.37 9.80 -3.70
CA ARG A 77 9.75 10.03 -3.28
C ARG A 77 9.86 10.04 -1.75
N GLY A 78 11.04 9.69 -1.24
CA GLY A 78 11.32 9.75 0.20
C GLY A 78 10.59 8.69 1.04
N ALA A 79 10.18 7.58 0.42
CA ALA A 79 9.42 6.50 1.07
C ALA A 79 8.04 6.94 1.60
N LEU A 80 7.44 7.95 0.97
CA LEU A 80 6.07 8.39 1.20
C LEU A 80 5.11 7.77 0.18
N LEU A 81 3.81 7.97 0.37
CA LEU A 81 2.81 7.74 -0.66
C LEU A 81 2.05 9.03 -0.96
N ARG A 82 1.43 9.11 -2.13
CA ARG A 82 0.44 10.13 -2.47
C ARG A 82 -0.91 9.48 -2.69
N LEU A 83 -1.95 10.02 -2.07
CA LEU A 83 -3.34 9.71 -2.38
C LEU A 83 -3.83 10.69 -3.43
N ASN A 84 -4.04 10.20 -4.65
CA ASN A 84 -4.53 10.98 -5.77
C ASN A 84 -6.04 10.79 -5.97
N PHE A 85 -6.63 11.66 -6.80
CA PHE A 85 -8.04 11.61 -7.22
C PHE A 85 -9.02 11.77 -6.06
N ILE A 86 -8.66 12.56 -5.06
CA ILE A 86 -9.56 12.93 -3.97
C ILE A 86 -10.48 14.04 -4.51
N PRO A 87 -11.81 13.88 -4.53
CA PRO A 87 -12.72 14.95 -4.95
C PRO A 87 -12.47 16.23 -4.17
N GLN A 88 -12.56 17.38 -4.84
CA GLN A 88 -12.27 18.69 -4.25
C GLN A 88 -13.20 19.03 -3.07
N GLU A 89 -14.44 18.54 -3.11
CA GLU A 89 -15.44 18.74 -2.07
C GLU A 89 -15.26 17.82 -0.84
N ALA A 90 -14.34 16.85 -0.91
CA ALA A 90 -14.11 15.91 0.19
C ALA A 90 -13.30 16.57 1.31
N VAL A 91 -13.75 16.38 2.55
CA VAL A 91 -13.01 16.86 3.72
C VAL A 91 -11.86 15.91 4.01
N VAL A 92 -10.61 16.36 3.85
CA VAL A 92 -9.43 15.58 4.15
C VAL A 92 -8.52 16.35 5.08
N GLU A 93 -8.13 15.73 6.19
CA GLU A 93 -7.38 16.37 7.26
C GLU A 93 -6.10 15.59 7.58
N VAL A 94 -5.07 16.32 8.01
CA VAL A 94 -3.86 15.73 8.58
C VAL A 94 -4.21 14.92 9.82
N GLY A 95 -3.62 13.73 9.94
CA GLY A 95 -3.91 12.79 11.03
C GLY A 95 -4.94 11.70 10.67
N MET A 96 -5.63 11.83 9.53
CA MET A 96 -6.53 10.78 9.06
C MET A 96 -5.77 9.55 8.55
N THR A 97 -6.31 8.37 8.84
CA THR A 97 -5.76 7.07 8.39
C THR A 97 -6.29 6.67 7.02
N VAL A 98 -5.41 6.08 6.21
CA VAL A 98 -5.69 5.62 4.85
C VAL A 98 -5.62 4.10 4.80
N HIS A 99 -6.64 3.46 4.22
CA HIS A 99 -6.76 2.01 4.13
C HIS A 99 -6.97 1.55 2.68
N THR A 100 -6.68 0.30 2.37
CA THR A 100 -7.04 -0.29 1.07
C THR A 100 -8.55 -0.32 0.90
N ALA A 101 -9.05 -0.01 -0.31
CA ALA A 101 -10.48 -0.05 -0.60
C ALA A 101 -10.98 -1.50 -0.85
N GLY A 102 -10.08 -2.43 -1.17
CA GLY A 102 -10.43 -3.83 -1.45
C GLY A 102 -11.08 -4.05 -2.81
N LEU A 103 -10.82 -3.15 -3.78
CA LEU A 103 -11.36 -3.26 -5.13
C LEU A 103 -10.46 -4.09 -6.06
N GLU A 104 -9.22 -4.38 -5.65
CA GLU A 104 -8.36 -5.32 -6.38
C GLU A 104 -8.72 -6.77 -6.04
N PRO A 105 -8.75 -7.70 -7.01
CA PRO A 105 -9.20 -9.08 -6.81
C PRO A 105 -8.52 -9.85 -5.67
N ARG A 106 -7.26 -9.49 -5.34
CA ARG A 106 -6.42 -10.21 -4.38
C ARG A 106 -5.89 -9.33 -3.24
N MET A 107 -6.40 -8.11 -3.12
CA MET A 107 -6.09 -7.21 -2.02
C MET A 107 -7.30 -7.14 -1.10
N ALA A 108 -7.13 -7.51 0.17
CA ALA A 108 -8.18 -7.30 1.15
C ALA A 108 -8.43 -5.79 1.34
N GLY A 109 -9.68 -5.39 1.53
CA GLY A 109 -10.03 -4.05 1.99
C GLY A 109 -9.72 -3.85 3.47
N GLY A 110 -9.48 -2.61 3.88
CA GLY A 110 -9.26 -2.23 5.28
C GLY A 110 -7.81 -2.33 5.77
N LEU A 111 -6.85 -2.69 4.92
CA LEU A 111 -5.44 -2.77 5.31
C LEU A 111 -4.87 -1.37 5.45
N LEU A 112 -4.23 -1.07 6.58
CA LEU A 112 -3.72 0.26 6.89
C LEU A 112 -2.46 0.58 6.06
N LEU A 113 -2.47 1.67 5.31
CA LEU A 113 -1.29 2.17 4.59
C LEU A 113 -0.47 3.13 5.43
N GLY A 114 -1.14 4.07 6.10
CA GLY A 114 -0.46 5.20 6.74
C GLY A 114 -1.41 6.29 7.23
N VAL A 115 -0.82 7.42 7.57
CA VAL A 115 -1.51 8.63 8.06
C VAL A 115 -1.25 9.78 7.10
N ILE A 116 -2.26 10.63 6.88
CA ILE A 116 -2.11 11.85 6.11
C ILE A 116 -1.25 12.85 6.88
N THR A 117 -0.20 13.35 6.24
CA THR A 117 0.73 14.34 6.80
C THR A 117 0.71 15.68 6.07
N GLY A 118 0.04 15.75 4.92
CA GLY A 118 -0.17 16.99 4.18
C GLY A 118 -1.27 16.85 3.15
N VAL A 119 -1.95 17.96 2.86
CA VAL A 119 -2.99 18.06 1.84
C VAL A 119 -2.61 19.21 0.91
N GLU A 120 -2.58 18.91 -0.39
CA GLU A 120 -2.32 19.86 -1.46
C GLU A 120 -3.63 20.12 -2.19
N GLU A 121 -4.17 21.32 -1.99
CA GLU A 121 -5.38 21.81 -2.64
C GLU A 121 -5.01 22.88 -3.67
N GLU A 122 -5.50 22.69 -4.90
CA GLU A 122 -5.35 23.67 -5.97
C GLU A 122 -6.74 24.23 -6.31
N PRO A 123 -7.02 25.54 -6.14
CA PRO A 123 -8.38 26.10 -6.20
C PRO A 123 -9.19 25.82 -7.47
N ASN A 124 -8.51 25.50 -8.58
CA ASN A 124 -9.13 25.23 -9.87
C ASN A 124 -8.96 23.77 -10.33
N ALA A 125 -8.39 22.90 -9.50
CA ALA A 125 -8.26 21.49 -9.82
C ALA A 125 -9.55 20.73 -9.47
N PRO A 126 -9.96 19.74 -10.28
CA PRO A 126 -11.10 18.89 -9.95
C PRO A 126 -10.82 17.90 -8.81
N PHE A 127 -9.55 17.71 -8.47
CA PHE A 127 -9.10 16.80 -7.43
C PHE A 127 -8.01 17.44 -6.59
N GLN A 128 -8.01 17.13 -5.30
CA GLN A 128 -6.92 17.40 -4.38
C GLN A 128 -6.04 16.17 -4.21
N ILE A 129 -4.86 16.36 -3.60
CA ILE A 129 -3.88 15.30 -3.36
C ILE A 129 -3.49 15.32 -1.89
N ALA A 130 -3.31 14.16 -1.28
CA ALA A 130 -2.78 14.06 0.07
C ALA A 130 -1.46 13.29 0.10
N THR A 131 -0.55 13.71 0.97
CA THR A 131 0.68 12.98 1.28
C THR A 131 0.42 12.04 2.45
N ILE A 132 0.85 10.79 2.31
CA ILE A 132 0.71 9.73 3.32
C ILE A 132 2.09 9.32 3.80
N GLU A 133 2.26 9.28 5.11
CA GLU A 133 3.41 8.66 5.77
C GLU A 133 3.06 7.20 6.15
N PRO A 134 3.83 6.20 5.67
CA PRO A 134 3.66 4.81 6.09
C PRO A 134 3.83 4.65 7.60
N ILE A 135 3.03 3.76 8.21
CA ILE A 135 3.20 3.42 9.64
C ILE A 135 4.51 2.68 9.89
N VAL A 136 4.96 1.88 8.92
CA VAL A 136 6.09 0.97 9.09
C VAL A 136 7.16 1.20 8.04
N ASP A 137 8.40 1.25 8.52
CA ASP A 137 9.57 1.24 7.64
C ASP A 137 9.90 -0.20 7.23
N ALA A 138 9.59 -0.53 5.97
CA ALA A 138 9.85 -1.85 5.39
C ALA A 138 11.32 -2.28 5.49
N ARG A 139 12.29 -1.36 5.65
CA ARG A 139 13.73 -1.67 5.83
C ARG A 139 14.01 -2.40 7.14
N LEU A 140 13.21 -2.16 8.18
CA LEU A 140 13.43 -2.69 9.52
C LEU A 140 12.75 -4.05 9.75
N LEU A 141 11.86 -4.47 8.86
CA LEU A 141 11.05 -5.69 9.04
C LEU A 141 11.84 -6.99 8.84
N THR A 142 11.73 -7.94 9.77
CA THR A 142 12.34 -9.28 9.64
C THR A 142 11.33 -10.37 9.31
N HIS A 143 10.05 -10.11 9.59
CA HIS A 143 8.93 -11.03 9.38
C HIS A 143 7.75 -10.25 8.79
N VAL A 144 7.01 -10.92 7.92
CA VAL A 144 5.77 -10.44 7.31
C VAL A 144 4.81 -11.60 7.14
N ALA A 145 3.53 -11.29 6.96
CA ALA A 145 2.50 -12.26 6.59
C ALA A 145 1.99 -11.96 5.18
N VAL A 146 1.66 -13.01 4.44
CA VAL A 146 0.90 -12.89 3.18
C VAL A 146 -0.54 -13.23 3.50
N ILE A 147 -1.46 -12.33 3.18
CA ILE A 147 -2.88 -12.51 3.45
C ILE A 147 -3.65 -12.78 2.16
N LYS A 148 -4.60 -13.70 2.25
CA LYS A 148 -5.60 -13.92 1.20
C LYS A 148 -6.71 -12.90 1.38
N SER A 149 -7.17 -12.31 0.28
CA SER A 149 -8.47 -11.63 0.30
C SER A 149 -9.55 -12.67 0.62
N ALA A 150 -10.50 -12.31 1.48
CA ALA A 150 -11.73 -13.09 1.58
C ALA A 150 -12.49 -12.90 0.26
N GLU A 151 -12.78 -13.99 -0.43
CA GLU A 151 -13.83 -13.97 -1.46
C GLU A 151 -15.14 -13.63 -0.75
N LEU A 152 -15.81 -12.56 -1.18
CA LEU A 152 -17.21 -12.29 -0.81
C LEU A 152 -18.13 -13.23 -1.58
#